data_AF-A0A9E1W2N2-F1
#
_entry.id   AF-A0A9E1W2N2-F1
#
_cell.length_a   1.000
_cell.length_b   1.000
_cell.length_c   1.000
_cell.angle_alpha   90.00
_cell.angle_beta   90.00
_cell.angle_gamma   90.00
#
_symmetry.space_group_name_H-M   'P 1'
#
loop_
_entity.id
_entity.type
_entity.pdbx_description
1 polymer ?
#
loop_
_entity_poly.entity_id
_entity_poly.type
_entity_poly.pdbx_seq_one_letter_code
_entity_poly.pdbx_strand_id
1 'polypeptide(L)'
;MDVLAEGIESIKLACSLVLLIPAVGVALMGRRRIWLVPAWILTVSLIAWLRFTGWWTPLPSGVGHMEVGLGLLALTVLAWRTNTMISDLATTAVVAFLAGWTWIPCVGRELGDVLNNARAEPWSELVSTFVYMLGIFIPLVVITALQVAWPTFGDISDHPRVRTIGLSVVALVGGLVAVTLFDDLASELAQRSSF
;
A
#
# COMPACT_ATOMS: atom_id res chain seq x y z
N MET A 1 -3.26 20.90 -13.16
CA MET A 1 -3.93 19.99 -12.21
C MET A 1 -2.93 19.80 -11.10
N ASP A 2 -3.36 19.87 -9.84
CA ASP A 2 -2.43 19.71 -8.73
C ASP A 2 -2.07 18.22 -8.54
N VAL A 3 -0.88 17.94 -8.00
CA VAL A 3 -0.38 16.58 -7.71
C VAL A 3 -1.40 15.73 -6.94
N LEU A 4 -2.14 16.35 -6.02
CA LEU A 4 -3.21 15.70 -5.26
C LEU A 4 -4.35 15.23 -6.16
N ALA A 5 -4.80 16.08 -7.10
CA ALA A 5 -5.89 15.77 -8.01
C ALA A 5 -5.50 14.64 -8.97
N GLU A 6 -4.26 14.64 -9.47
CA GLU A 6 -3.74 13.54 -10.29
C GLU A 6 -3.69 12.22 -9.48
N GLY A 7 -3.31 12.27 -8.21
CA GLY A 7 -3.41 11.13 -7.29
C GLY A 7 -4.85 10.60 -7.17
N ILE A 8 -5.85 11.48 -7.06
CA ILE A 8 -7.27 11.08 -7.00
C ILE A 8 -7.74 10.46 -8.32
N GLU A 9 -7.35 11.03 -9.45
CA GLU A 9 -7.71 10.49 -10.77
C GLU A 9 -7.11 9.10 -10.98
N SER A 10 -5.90 8.87 -10.48
CA SER A 10 -5.21 7.59 -10.59
C SER A 10 -5.91 6.44 -9.83
N ILE A 11 -6.81 6.74 -8.89
CA ILE A 11 -7.65 5.72 -8.21
C ILE A 11 -8.48 4.92 -9.22
N LYS A 12 -8.88 5.54 -10.33
CA LYS A 12 -9.68 4.89 -11.38
C LYS A 12 -8.86 3.91 -12.22
N LEU A 13 -7.53 3.97 -12.12
CA LEU A 13 -6.61 3.19 -12.95
C LEU A 13 -6.19 1.91 -12.25
N ALA A 14 -6.02 0.87 -13.06
CA ALA A 14 -5.69 -0.48 -12.63
C ALA A 14 -4.36 -0.55 -11.84
N CYS A 15 -3.36 0.27 -12.18
CA CYS A 15 -2.07 0.32 -11.46
C CYS A 15 -2.22 0.68 -9.97
N SER A 16 -3.25 1.44 -9.59
CA SER A 16 -3.48 1.84 -8.20
C SER A 16 -4.03 0.69 -7.36
N LEU A 17 -4.60 -0.35 -7.98
CA LEU A 17 -5.17 -1.51 -7.29
C LEU A 17 -4.10 -2.30 -6.53
N VAL A 18 -2.85 -2.31 -7.02
CA VAL A 18 -1.71 -2.94 -6.33
C VAL A 18 -1.47 -2.31 -4.96
N LEU A 19 -1.78 -1.02 -4.80
CA LEU A 19 -1.70 -0.32 -3.51
C LEU A 19 -3.03 -0.39 -2.75
N LEU A 20 -4.16 -0.21 -3.41
CA LEU A 20 -5.46 -0.08 -2.76
C LEU A 20 -5.97 -1.40 -2.16
N ILE A 21 -5.81 -2.53 -2.87
CA ILE A 21 -6.31 -3.84 -2.39
C ILE A 21 -5.62 -4.24 -1.08
N PRO A 22 -4.27 -4.24 -0.97
CA PRO A 22 -3.63 -4.56 0.30
C PRO A 22 -3.91 -3.51 1.38
N ALA A 23 -4.05 -2.23 1.02
CA ALA A 23 -4.41 -1.18 1.97
C ALA A 23 -5.77 -1.41 2.63
N VAL A 24 -6.77 -1.85 1.85
CA VAL A 24 -8.07 -2.26 2.38
C VAL A 24 -7.90 -3.47 3.30
N GLY A 25 -7.09 -4.46 2.93
CA GLY A 25 -6.76 -5.59 3.80
C GLY A 25 -6.21 -5.16 5.17
N VAL A 26 -5.29 -4.20 5.16
CA VAL A 26 -4.70 -3.61 6.37
C VAL A 26 -5.74 -2.84 7.20
N ALA A 27 -6.57 -2.01 6.56
CA ALA A 27 -7.61 -1.25 7.26
C ALA A 27 -8.64 -2.16 7.93
N LEU A 28 -9.00 -3.29 7.31
CA LEU A 28 -9.95 -4.26 7.85
C LEU A 28 -9.33 -5.18 8.93
N MET A 29 -8.02 -5.40 8.89
CA MET A 29 -7.31 -6.20 9.91
C MET A 29 -7.31 -5.51 11.28
N GLY A 30 -7.15 -4.19 11.29
CA GLY A 30 -6.96 -3.40 12.50
C GLY A 30 -8.25 -3.09 13.25
N ARG A 31 -8.80 -4.06 13.99
CA ARG A 31 -9.91 -3.84 14.95
C ARG A 31 -9.66 -2.57 15.79
N ARG A 32 -10.33 -1.46 15.47
CA ARG A 32 -10.17 -0.10 16.03
C ARG A 32 -8.76 0.50 15.95
N ARG A 33 -7.85 -0.06 15.16
CA ARG A 33 -6.46 0.41 15.04
C ARG A 33 -6.36 1.42 13.90
N ILE A 34 -6.96 2.58 14.13
CA ILE A 34 -6.93 3.72 13.19
C ILE A 34 -5.51 4.09 12.75
N TRP A 35 -4.50 3.78 13.57
CA TRP A 35 -3.08 4.01 13.30
C TRP A 35 -2.48 3.15 12.19
N LEU A 36 -3.13 2.06 11.76
CA LEU A 36 -2.62 1.23 10.66
C LEU A 36 -2.70 1.95 9.31
N VAL A 37 -3.69 2.81 9.11
CA VAL A 37 -3.85 3.60 7.87
C VAL A 37 -2.75 4.66 7.70
N PRO A 38 -2.45 5.53 8.69
CA PRO A 38 -1.31 6.44 8.56
C PRO A 38 0.01 5.67 8.49
N ALA A 39 0.18 4.55 9.21
CA ALA A 39 1.37 3.72 9.09
C ALA A 39 1.54 3.16 7.66
N TRP A 40 0.45 2.70 7.05
CA TRP A 40 0.41 2.27 5.65
C TRP A 40 0.85 3.39 4.70
N ILE A 41 0.18 4.55 4.77
CA ILE A 41 0.44 5.68 3.87
C ILE A 41 1.89 6.13 4.00
N LEU A 42 2.40 6.28 5.24
CA LEU A 42 3.77 6.69 5.49
C LEU A 42 4.78 5.69 4.93
N THR A 43 4.56 4.40 5.16
CA THR A 43 5.47 3.36 4.71
C THR A 43 5.50 3.26 3.19
N VAL A 44 4.33 3.17 2.53
CA VAL A 44 4.25 3.11 1.06
C VAL A 44 4.89 4.35 0.42
N SER A 45 4.58 5.54 0.94
CA SER A 45 5.11 6.80 0.39
C SER A 45 6.62 6.88 0.52
N LEU A 46 7.17 6.47 1.67
CA LEU A 46 8.61 6.47 1.89
C LEU A 46 9.33 5.49 0.95
N ILE A 47 8.77 4.30 0.74
CA ILE A 47 9.34 3.30 -0.16
C ILE A 47 9.26 3.74 -1.62
N ALA A 48 8.12 4.30 -2.03
CA ALA A 48 7.98 4.87 -3.37
C ALA A 48 8.98 6.01 -3.60
N TRP A 49 9.11 6.92 -2.64
CA TRP A 49 10.08 8.02 -2.70
C TRP A 49 11.52 7.49 -2.79
N LEU A 50 11.94 6.56 -1.93
CA LEU A 50 13.27 5.95 -1.98
C LEU A 50 13.57 5.30 -3.34
N ARG A 51 12.55 4.73 -3.99
CA ARG A 51 12.67 4.17 -5.33
C ARG A 51 12.77 5.26 -6.40
N PHE A 52 12.01 6.34 -6.28
CA PHE A 52 12.03 7.46 -7.23
C PHE A 52 13.36 8.22 -7.22
N THR A 53 13.95 8.42 -6.04
CA THR A 53 15.28 9.03 -5.89
C THR A 53 16.41 8.12 -6.38
N GLY A 54 16.13 6.83 -6.61
CA GLY A 54 17.12 5.82 -7.00
C GLY A 54 18.00 5.34 -5.84
N TRP A 55 17.70 5.73 -4.60
CA TRP A 55 18.43 5.28 -3.40
C TRP A 55 18.09 3.84 -3.03
N TRP A 56 16.95 3.34 -3.51
CA TRP A 56 16.54 1.96 -3.38
C TRP A 56 16.29 1.36 -4.76
N THR A 57 16.98 0.26 -5.07
CA THR A 57 16.75 -0.48 -6.31
C THR A 57 15.93 -1.74 -6.01
N PRO A 58 14.95 -2.09 -6.85
CA PRO A 58 14.20 -3.33 -6.70
C PRO A 58 15.14 -4.54 -6.73
N LEU A 59 14.99 -5.53 -5.83
CA LEU A 59 15.77 -6.76 -5.95
C LEU A 59 15.39 -7.47 -7.27
N PRO A 60 16.38 -7.80 -8.13
CA PRO A 60 16.12 -8.44 -9.42
C PRO A 60 15.82 -9.95 -9.31
N SER A 61 15.95 -10.55 -8.12
CA SER A 61 15.90 -12.00 -7.93
C SER A 61 14.57 -12.47 -7.33
N GLY A 62 13.91 -13.44 -7.98
CA GLY A 62 12.70 -14.09 -7.45
C GLY A 62 12.85 -14.71 -6.06
N VAL A 63 14.08 -15.05 -5.63
CA VAL A 63 14.37 -15.54 -4.27
C VAL A 63 14.05 -14.47 -3.22
N GLY A 64 14.37 -13.21 -3.47
CA GLY A 64 14.05 -12.11 -2.55
C GLY A 64 12.54 -11.91 -2.40
N HIS A 65 11.79 -12.00 -3.50
CA HIS A 65 10.32 -11.97 -3.44
C HIS A 65 9.75 -13.18 -2.68
N MET A 66 10.32 -14.37 -2.89
CA MET A 66 9.91 -15.58 -2.16
C MET A 66 10.11 -15.44 -0.65
N GLU A 67 11.28 -14.98 -0.20
CA GLU A 67 11.59 -14.79 1.22
C GLU A 67 10.67 -13.77 1.89
N VAL A 68 10.44 -12.64 1.23
CA VAL A 68 9.58 -11.57 1.78
C VAL A 68 8.11 -12.01 1.77
N GLY A 69 7.67 -12.75 0.74
CA GLY A 69 6.33 -13.34 0.68
C GLY A 69 6.09 -14.36 1.80
N LEU A 70 7.05 -15.25 2.06
CA LEU A 70 7.01 -16.20 3.17
C LEU A 70 7.02 -15.49 4.53
N GLY A 71 7.85 -14.45 4.67
CA GLY A 71 7.89 -13.60 5.85
C GLY A 71 6.54 -12.93 6.12
N LEU A 72 5.88 -12.42 5.08
CA LEU A 72 4.55 -11.84 5.19
C LEU A 72 3.50 -12.87 5.61
N LEU A 73 3.52 -14.08 5.03
CA LEU A 73 2.62 -15.16 5.46
C LEU A 73 2.83 -15.51 6.93
N ALA A 74 4.08 -15.62 7.39
CA ALA A 74 4.41 -15.88 8.78
C ALA A 74 3.89 -14.76 9.71
N LEU A 75 4.07 -13.49 9.33
CA LEU A 75 3.54 -12.34 10.07
C LEU A 75 2.01 -12.32 10.10
N THR A 76 1.36 -12.68 8.99
CA THR A 76 -0.10 -12.77 8.91
C THR A 76 -0.65 -13.83 9.86
N VAL A 77 0.00 -15.01 9.91
CA VAL A 77 -0.33 -16.07 10.87
C VAL A 77 -0.07 -15.61 12.31
N LEU A 78 1.03 -14.89 12.55
CA LEU A 78 1.34 -14.34 13.87
C LEU A 78 0.26 -13.34 14.30
N ALA A 79 -0.10 -12.38 13.43
CA ALA A 79 -1.14 -11.40 13.66
C ALA A 79 -2.51 -12.07 13.91
N TRP A 80 -2.82 -13.15 13.18
CA TRP A 80 -4.00 -13.96 13.43
C TRP A 80 -4.03 -14.53 14.86
N ARG A 81 -2.90 -15.08 15.33
CA ARG A 81 -2.80 -15.77 16.63
C ARG A 81 -2.74 -14.82 17.82
N THR A 82 -1.94 -13.76 17.74
CA THR A 82 -1.65 -12.91 18.90
C THR A 82 -2.61 -11.74 19.02
N ASN A 83 -3.14 -11.23 17.90
CA ASN A 83 -4.00 -10.05 17.85
C ASN A 83 -3.42 -8.85 18.65
N THR A 84 -2.11 -8.61 18.54
CA THR A 84 -1.44 -7.48 19.24
C THR A 84 -1.16 -6.33 18.27
N MET A 85 -1.08 -5.10 18.78
CA MET A 85 -0.80 -3.92 17.94
C MET A 85 0.54 -4.06 17.21
N ILE A 86 1.53 -4.65 17.87
CA ILE A 86 2.88 -4.85 17.32
C ILE A 86 2.83 -5.81 16.12
N SER A 87 2.13 -6.94 16.22
CA SER A 87 2.04 -7.89 15.10
C SER A 87 1.31 -7.30 13.91
N ASP A 88 0.22 -6.56 14.15
CA ASP A 88 -0.54 -5.91 13.08
C ASP A 88 0.28 -4.78 12.44
N LEU A 89 1.01 -3.97 13.22
CA LEU A 89 1.87 -2.92 12.69
C LEU A 89 3.04 -3.48 11.87
N ALA A 90 3.67 -4.56 12.35
CA ALA A 90 4.73 -5.26 11.62
C ALA A 90 4.19 -5.83 10.30
N THR A 91 3.00 -6.44 10.33
CA THR A 91 2.32 -6.94 9.13
C THR A 91 2.04 -5.79 8.17
N THR A 92 1.46 -4.69 8.64
CA THR A 92 1.20 -3.48 7.83
C THR A 92 2.46 -2.94 7.19
N ALA A 93 3.56 -2.82 7.94
CA ALA A 93 4.82 -2.30 7.43
C ALA A 93 5.38 -3.19 6.31
N VAL A 94 5.33 -4.52 6.46
CA VAL A 94 5.82 -5.46 5.46
C VAL A 94 4.93 -5.48 4.21
N VAL A 95 3.60 -5.48 4.36
CA VAL A 95 2.69 -5.39 3.19
C VAL A 95 2.87 -4.05 2.47
N ALA A 96 2.98 -2.95 3.22
CA ALA A 96 3.19 -1.61 2.66
C ALA A 96 4.52 -1.52 1.91
N PHE A 97 5.57 -2.10 2.48
CA PHE A 97 6.88 -2.21 1.85
C PHE A 97 6.78 -2.98 0.54
N LEU A 98 6.15 -4.15 0.54
CA LEU A 98 5.93 -4.96 -0.65
C LEU A 98 5.13 -4.22 -1.72
N ALA A 99 4.00 -3.65 -1.35
CA ALA A 99 3.13 -2.93 -2.28
C ALA A 99 3.85 -1.71 -2.87
N GLY A 100 4.55 -0.90 -2.07
CA GLY A 100 5.33 0.23 -2.56
C GLY A 100 6.52 -0.18 -3.42
N TRP A 101 7.13 -1.33 -3.11
CA TRP A 101 8.25 -1.87 -3.87
C TRP A 101 7.79 -2.37 -5.26
N THR A 102 6.75 -3.19 -5.36
CA THR A 102 6.32 -3.76 -6.64
C THR A 102 5.43 -2.84 -7.47
N TRP A 103 4.88 -1.78 -6.87
CA TRP A 103 4.00 -0.86 -7.57
C TRP A 103 4.68 -0.14 -8.73
N ILE A 104 4.07 -0.21 -9.92
CA ILE A 104 4.47 0.55 -11.09
C ILE A 104 3.47 1.71 -11.22
N PRO A 105 3.91 2.97 -11.07
CA PRO A 105 3.00 4.10 -11.12
C PRO A 105 2.39 4.27 -12.50
N CYS A 106 1.10 4.59 -12.56
CA CYS A 106 0.53 5.24 -13.73
C CYS A 106 1.03 6.68 -13.75
N VAL A 107 1.81 7.04 -14.76
CA VAL A 107 2.44 8.35 -14.85
C VAL A 107 1.55 9.29 -15.62
N GLY A 108 0.99 10.30 -14.94
CA GLY A 108 0.43 11.49 -15.56
C GLY A 108 1.49 12.59 -15.67
N ARG A 109 1.05 13.84 -15.93
CA ARG A 109 1.99 14.96 -16.12
C ARG A 109 2.71 15.33 -14.82
N GLU A 110 1.96 15.50 -13.73
CA GLU A 110 2.52 15.94 -12.45
C GLU A 110 3.41 14.87 -11.82
N LEU A 111 2.97 13.61 -11.80
CA LEU A 111 3.81 12.53 -11.29
C LEU A 111 5.06 12.32 -12.16
N GLY A 112 4.94 12.54 -13.47
CA GLY A 112 6.08 12.53 -14.39
C GLY A 112 7.15 13.55 -14.01
N ASP A 113 6.74 14.77 -13.69
CA ASP A 113 7.66 15.83 -13.25
C ASP A 113 8.34 15.46 -11.92
N VAL A 114 7.58 14.94 -10.95
CA VAL A 114 8.13 14.44 -9.67
C VAL A 114 9.17 13.34 -9.92
N LEU A 115 8.88 12.36 -10.77
CA LEU A 115 9.80 11.26 -11.10
C LEU A 115 11.08 11.73 -11.78
N ASN A 116 10.97 12.73 -12.65
CA ASN A 116 12.11 13.30 -13.37
C ASN A 116 13.02 14.12 -12.43
N ASN A 117 12.42 14.86 -11.49
CA ASN A 117 13.15 15.75 -10.57
C ASN A 117 13.70 15.01 -9.34
N ALA A 118 13.05 13.94 -8.88
CA ALA A 118 13.36 13.25 -7.63
C ALA A 118 14.82 12.78 -7.50
N ARG A 119 15.51 12.52 -8.61
CA ARG A 119 16.93 12.14 -8.58
C ARG A 119 17.86 13.34 -8.32
N ALA A 120 17.52 14.50 -8.85
CA ALA A 120 18.31 15.73 -8.70
C ALA A 120 17.97 16.44 -7.38
N GLU A 121 16.69 16.44 -7.00
CA GLU A 121 16.18 17.16 -5.84
C GLU A 121 15.31 16.24 -4.95
N PRO A 122 15.91 15.27 -4.25
CA PRO A 122 15.16 14.24 -3.55
C PRO A 122 14.29 14.80 -2.42
N TRP A 123 14.76 15.81 -1.70
CA TRP A 123 14.06 16.34 -0.53
C TRP A 123 12.91 17.29 -0.87
N SER A 124 12.99 18.03 -1.99
CA SER A 124 11.88 18.89 -2.44
C SER A 124 10.72 18.04 -2.93
N GLU A 125 11.00 16.93 -3.61
CA GLU A 125 9.98 16.04 -4.18
C GLU A 125 9.38 15.03 -3.18
N LEU A 126 9.91 14.97 -1.95
CA LEU A 126 9.35 14.15 -0.89
C LEU A 126 7.89 14.56 -0.61
N VAL A 127 7.64 15.87 -0.47
CA VAL A 127 6.30 16.39 -0.18
C VAL A 127 5.35 16.11 -1.33
N SER A 128 5.76 16.35 -2.58
CA SER A 128 4.98 16.05 -3.78
C SER A 128 4.59 14.56 -3.82
N THR A 129 5.54 13.66 -3.52
CA THR A 129 5.29 12.21 -3.46
C THR A 129 4.25 11.86 -2.40
N PHE A 130 4.35 12.43 -1.20
CA PHE A 130 3.36 12.24 -0.14
C PHE A 130 1.98 12.77 -0.52
N VAL A 131 1.90 13.94 -1.15
CA VAL A 131 0.64 14.55 -1.58
C VAL A 131 -0.04 13.69 -2.65
N TYR A 132 0.73 13.15 -3.60
CA TYR A 132 0.23 12.21 -4.60
C TYR A 132 -0.36 10.95 -3.95
N MET A 133 0.40 10.33 -3.03
CA MET A 133 -0.04 9.14 -2.30
C MET A 133 -1.27 9.40 -1.43
N LEU A 134 -1.33 10.57 -0.79
CA LEU A 134 -2.52 10.98 -0.04
C LEU A 134 -3.75 11.05 -0.95
N GLY A 135 -3.59 11.55 -2.18
CA GLY A 135 -4.60 11.56 -3.23
C GLY A 135 -5.12 10.15 -3.56
N ILE A 136 -4.21 9.20 -3.79
CA ILE A 136 -4.57 7.78 -4.03
C ILE A 136 -5.33 7.19 -2.85
N PHE A 137 -4.89 7.47 -1.62
CA PHE A 137 -5.44 6.87 -0.42
C PHE A 137 -6.62 7.63 0.19
N ILE A 138 -7.19 8.63 -0.50
CA ILE A 138 -8.41 9.33 -0.05
C ILE A 138 -9.53 8.35 0.33
N PRO A 139 -9.86 7.29 -0.45
CA PRO A 139 -10.91 6.35 -0.06
C PRO A 139 -10.63 5.71 1.30
N LEU A 140 -9.35 5.40 1.59
CA LEU A 140 -8.93 4.79 2.84
C LEU A 140 -9.03 5.77 4.02
N VAL A 141 -8.65 7.03 3.80
CA VAL A 141 -8.81 8.12 4.77
C VAL A 141 -10.28 8.32 5.09
N VAL A 142 -11.16 8.33 4.08
CA VAL A 142 -12.62 8.45 4.25
C VAL A 142 -13.17 7.27 5.05
N ILE A 143 -12.79 6.03 4.72
CA ILE A 143 -13.21 4.83 5.47
C ILE A 143 -12.79 4.94 6.95
N THR A 144 -11.55 5.35 7.21
CA THR A 144 -11.03 5.48 8.57
C THR A 144 -11.72 6.61 9.33
N ALA A 145 -11.96 7.75 8.67
CA ALA A 145 -12.70 8.87 9.24
C ALA A 145 -14.14 8.48 9.58
N LEU A 146 -14.81 7.69 8.72
CA LEU A 146 -16.15 7.17 8.96
C LEU A 146 -16.22 6.25 10.19
N GLN A 147 -15.20 5.42 10.42
CA GLN A 147 -15.13 4.59 11.64
C GLN A 147 -15.06 5.43 12.93
N VAL A 148 -14.41 6.59 12.88
CA VAL A 148 -14.28 7.50 14.02
C VAL A 148 -15.53 8.36 14.19
N ALA A 149 -16.07 8.89 13.09
CA ALA A 149 -17.23 9.77 13.10
C ALA A 149 -18.54 9.02 13.38
N TRP A 150 -18.63 7.73 13.00
CA TRP A 150 -19.85 6.94 13.12
C TRP A 150 -19.60 5.65 13.92
N PRO A 151 -19.94 5.62 15.23
CA PRO A 151 -19.60 4.50 16.12
C PRO A 151 -20.19 3.16 15.66
N THR A 152 -21.39 3.18 15.07
CA THR A 152 -22.03 1.99 14.49
C THR A 152 -21.21 1.36 13.36
N PHE A 153 -20.58 2.18 12.52
CA PHE A 153 -19.70 1.70 11.47
C PHE A 153 -18.38 1.14 12.05
N GLY A 154 -17.85 1.78 13.09
CA GLY A 154 -16.71 1.28 13.86
C GLY A 154 -16.97 -0.11 14.45
N ASP A 155 -18.14 -0.32 15.06
CA ASP A 155 -18.51 -1.61 15.67
C ASP A 155 -18.67 -2.74 14.63
N ILE A 156 -19.17 -2.41 13.42
CA ILE A 156 -19.23 -3.35 12.30
C ILE A 156 -17.81 -3.72 11.85
N SER A 157 -16.92 -2.73 11.71
CA SER A 157 -15.54 -2.94 11.29
C SER A 157 -14.74 -3.76 12.32
N ASP A 158 -15.12 -3.70 13.60
CA ASP A 158 -14.49 -4.46 14.68
C ASP A 158 -14.94 -5.93 14.77
N HIS A 159 -15.89 -6.34 13.93
CA HIS A 159 -16.41 -7.70 13.93
C HIS A 159 -15.28 -8.69 13.53
N PRO A 160 -15.14 -9.84 14.20
CA PRO A 160 -14.05 -10.79 13.93
C PRO A 160 -14.04 -11.28 12.48
N ARG A 161 -15.23 -11.35 11.83
CA ARG A 161 -15.35 -11.67 10.40
C ARG A 161 -14.65 -10.66 9.49
N VAL A 162 -14.70 -9.37 9.82
CA VAL A 162 -14.06 -8.31 9.02
C VAL A 162 -12.54 -8.43 9.13
N ARG A 163 -12.02 -8.69 10.33
CA ARG A 163 -10.59 -9.00 10.53
C ARG A 163 -10.16 -10.22 9.70
N THR A 164 -10.97 -11.27 9.66
CA THR A 164 -10.68 -12.46 8.85
C THR A 164 -10.56 -12.12 7.37
N ILE A 165 -11.47 -11.28 6.86
CA ILE A 165 -11.43 -10.80 5.48
C ILE A 165 -10.13 -10.01 5.23
N GLY A 166 -9.80 -9.07 6.11
CA GLY A 166 -8.57 -8.28 6.01
C GLY A 166 -7.30 -9.14 5.99
N LEU A 167 -7.18 -10.06 6.94
CA LEU A 167 -6.05 -11.01 7.00
C LEU A 167 -6.01 -11.95 5.79
N SER A 168 -7.15 -12.33 5.22
CA SER A 168 -7.20 -13.17 4.02
C SER A 168 -6.69 -12.42 2.79
N VAL A 169 -7.02 -11.12 2.65
CA VAL A 169 -6.48 -10.27 1.58
C VAL A 169 -4.97 -10.14 1.73
N VAL A 170 -4.48 -9.88 2.95
CA VAL A 170 -3.04 -9.79 3.22
C VAL A 170 -2.32 -11.12 2.94
N ALA A 171 -2.91 -12.25 3.37
CA ALA A 171 -2.38 -13.58 3.09
C ALA A 171 -2.34 -13.88 1.59
N LEU A 172 -3.37 -13.49 0.83
CA LEU A 172 -3.41 -13.65 -0.62
C LEU A 172 -2.27 -12.86 -1.28
N VAL A 173 -2.06 -11.61 -0.88
CA VAL A 173 -0.94 -10.77 -1.36
C VAL A 173 0.39 -11.44 -1.05
N GLY A 174 0.60 -11.89 0.20
CA GLY A 174 1.81 -12.62 0.59
C GLY A 174 2.02 -13.92 -0.19
N GLY A 175 0.94 -14.65 -0.47
CA GLY A 175 0.98 -15.85 -1.31
C GLY A 175 1.39 -15.55 -2.74
N LEU A 176 0.80 -14.52 -3.37
CA LEU A 176 1.13 -14.09 -4.73
C LEU A 176 2.60 -13.63 -4.85
N VAL A 177 3.08 -12.89 -3.86
CA VAL A 177 4.49 -12.46 -3.78
C VAL A 177 5.41 -13.68 -3.62
N ALA A 178 5.05 -14.64 -2.77
CA ALA A 178 5.85 -15.84 -2.53
C ALA A 178 6.02 -16.72 -3.79
N VAL A 179 5.05 -16.67 -4.71
CA VAL A 179 5.11 -17.36 -6.02
C VAL A 179 5.51 -16.44 -7.18
N THR A 180 6.04 -15.25 -6.88
CA THR A 180 6.51 -14.23 -7.83
C THR A 180 5.47 -13.70 -8.83
N LEU A 181 4.18 -14.02 -8.64
CA LEU A 181 3.11 -13.58 -9.54
C LEU A 181 2.61 -12.15 -9.27
N PHE A 182 3.01 -11.57 -8.14
CA PHE A 182 2.58 -10.21 -7.79
C PHE A 182 3.19 -9.14 -8.70
N ASP A 183 4.43 -9.34 -9.17
CA ASP A 183 5.08 -8.45 -10.12
C ASP A 183 4.44 -8.54 -11.51
N ASP A 184 4.11 -9.75 -11.96
CA ASP A 184 3.40 -9.98 -13.22
C ASP A 184 2.03 -9.31 -13.20
N LEU A 185 1.30 -9.44 -12.09
CA LEU A 185 0.03 -8.77 -11.90
C LEU A 185 0.19 -7.24 -11.93
N ALA A 186 1.19 -6.70 -11.24
CA ALA A 186 1.46 -5.25 -11.24
C ALA A 186 1.82 -4.73 -12.64
N SER A 187 2.61 -5.50 -13.39
CA SER A 187 2.98 -5.18 -14.78
C SER A 187 1.78 -5.20 -15.72
N GLU A 188 0.96 -6.24 -15.67
CA GLU A 188 -0.25 -6.39 -16.49
C GLU A 188 -1.27 -5.27 -16.18
N LEU A 189 -1.46 -4.94 -14.90
CA LEU A 189 -2.33 -3.85 -14.47
C LEU A 189 -1.83 -2.51 -15.01
N ALA A 190 -0.51 -2.27 -14.95
CA ALA A 190 0.09 -1.05 -15.50
C ALA A 190 -0.08 -0.96 -17.03
N GLN A 191 0.09 -2.06 -17.77
CA GLN A 191 -0.11 -2.09 -19.22
C GLN A 191 -1.54 -1.78 -19.65
N ARG A 192 -2.54 -2.22 -18.87
CA ARG A 192 -3.96 -1.98 -19.14
C ARG A 192 -4.43 -0.58 -18.77
N SER A 193 -3.63 0.16 -18.00
CA SER A 193 -3.91 1.54 -17.62
C SER A 193 -3.07 2.49 -18.46
N SER A 194 -3.64 3.03 -19.54
CA SER A 194 -3.11 4.21 -20.22
C SER A 194 -3.81 5.46 -19.71
N PHE A 195 -3.03 6.45 -19.28
CA PHE A 195 -3.50 7.83 -19.11
C PHE A 195 -3.70 8.49 -20.48
#